data_AF-A0A665UKD8-F1
#
_entry.id   AF-A0A665UKD8-F1
#
_cell.length_a   1.000
_cell.length_b   1.000
_cell.length_c   1.000
_cell.angle_alpha   90.00
_cell.angle_beta   90.00
_cell.angle_gamma   90.00
#
_symmetry.space_group_name_H-M   'P 1'
#
loop_
_entity.id
_entity.type
_entity.pdbx_description
1 polymer ?
#
loop_
_entity_poly.entity_id
_entity_poly.type
_entity_poly.pdbx_seq_one_letter_code
_entity_poly.pdbx_strand_id
1 'polypeptide(L)'
;RCPCETVFTCRVQDLRQLGELSPHWDNLRKEVMTRYGGIITSYQEILAELEKITGRSFKPSCCKAQKSLEFIPINLHTQRMMVTCPRKTDALYDIVTVGAPAAHFQGFKCGGLQRLLSRYEVEKKSFSTAYQCIYYSPEHTAKAQEVLSTMSLLQPLITSLADQLLQAAQEHSSPGIKDALKHLSDKARQTPNPSPTFHPISTVPVTVHKTHHQTVTQLCPLVTRLKECVMEVVEKAKKAMTFVLLQEAACSIPQGFLLQQRRDVVFSQALAALACGFVMRLYAGMQDEGFLRQLHLVGLVVQFESLLSTYSEEIGMLEDMEVGISDLQRVVFKITEAKTDDLSDLQPLVCGRRDHFTIEVPLPRLVFQTLPEEMKEGKPVRVFPVLFNVGINEQQTIAERFGDISLQERINQKNFEILEAYYKSLSEKVSLECLPCFQTQTDIKELLETLGQNVVTKKRKNVEILWIAGTICRRLNGIRFTSCKSAKDRTSMSVTLEQCALLRDEHQLSKDFFIRALDCMRR
;
A
#
# COMPACT_ATOMS: atom_id res chain seq x y z
N ARG A 1 -0.55 -13.34 7.85
CA ARG A 1 -2.03 -13.37 7.92
C ARG A 1 -2.58 -12.23 7.08
N CYS A 2 -3.65 -12.42 6.31
CA CYS A 2 -4.16 -11.42 5.37
C CYS A 2 -5.07 -10.40 6.09
N PRO A 3 -4.79 -9.09 6.08
CA PRO A 3 -5.64 -8.07 6.69
C PRO A 3 -7.03 -7.95 6.06
N CYS A 4 -7.20 -8.50 4.84
CA CYS A 4 -8.44 -8.43 4.08
C CYS A 4 -9.60 -9.17 4.75
N GLU A 5 -9.33 -10.21 5.55
CA GLU A 5 -10.34 -10.95 6.30
C GLU A 5 -11.01 -10.03 7.34
N THR A 6 -10.20 -9.36 8.16
CA THR A 6 -10.64 -8.43 9.20
C THR A 6 -11.57 -7.35 8.65
N VAL A 7 -11.24 -6.81 7.47
CA VAL A 7 -12.04 -5.76 6.81
C VAL A 7 -13.43 -6.25 6.42
N PHE A 8 -13.55 -7.46 5.87
CA PHE A 8 -14.85 -8.01 5.49
C PHE A 8 -15.67 -8.42 6.71
N THR A 9 -15.04 -8.98 7.75
CA THR A 9 -15.74 -9.28 9.00
C THR A 9 -16.32 -8.03 9.66
N CYS A 10 -15.56 -6.92 9.71
CA CYS A 10 -16.08 -5.65 10.21
C CYS A 10 -17.25 -5.15 9.35
N ARG A 11 -17.13 -5.17 8.01
CA ARG A 11 -18.24 -4.75 7.13
C ARG A 11 -19.50 -5.60 7.30
N VAL A 12 -19.36 -6.90 7.50
CA VAL A 12 -20.50 -7.79 7.76
C VAL A 12 -21.17 -7.45 9.10
N GLN A 13 -20.38 -7.10 10.12
CA GLN A 13 -20.91 -6.63 11.41
C GLN A 13 -21.62 -5.28 11.26
N ASP A 14 -21.02 -4.31 10.55
CA ASP A 14 -21.61 -3.00 10.30
C ASP A 14 -22.97 -3.13 9.59
N LEU A 15 -23.05 -3.97 8.54
CA LEU A 15 -24.29 -4.23 7.81
C LEU A 15 -25.40 -4.83 8.70
N ARG A 16 -25.04 -5.70 9.66
CA ARG A 16 -26.00 -6.23 10.65
C ARG A 16 -26.54 -5.13 11.57
N GLN A 17 -25.73 -4.11 11.86
CA GLN A 17 -26.10 -3.00 12.75
C GLN A 17 -26.98 -1.92 12.08
N LEU A 18 -27.27 -2.03 10.77
CA LEU A 18 -28.17 -1.11 10.06
C LEU A 18 -29.62 -1.13 10.59
N GLY A 19 -30.00 -2.13 11.38
CA GLY A 19 -31.35 -2.26 11.93
C GLY A 19 -32.38 -2.72 10.89
N GLU A 20 -33.62 -2.26 11.05
CA GLU A 20 -34.73 -2.57 10.14
C GLU A 20 -34.62 -1.75 8.85
N LEU A 21 -34.67 -2.44 7.72
CA LEU A 21 -34.64 -1.87 6.37
C LEU A 21 -35.91 -2.32 5.63
N SER A 22 -36.29 -1.60 4.57
CA SER A 22 -37.38 -2.06 3.70
C SER A 22 -37.03 -3.41 3.07
N PRO A 23 -38.02 -4.24 2.66
CA PRO A 23 -37.77 -5.58 2.11
C PRO A 23 -36.76 -5.62 0.97
N HIS A 24 -36.77 -4.60 0.10
CA HIS A 24 -35.80 -4.47 -1.00
C HIS A 24 -34.36 -4.31 -0.48
N TRP A 25 -34.13 -3.37 0.43
CA TRP A 25 -32.81 -3.10 1.00
C TRP A 25 -32.31 -4.21 1.92
N ASP A 26 -33.21 -4.90 2.61
CA ASP A 26 -32.86 -6.06 3.43
C ASP A 26 -32.43 -7.26 2.58
N ASN A 27 -33.09 -7.51 1.45
CA ASN A 27 -32.66 -8.55 0.50
C ASN A 27 -31.28 -8.23 -0.08
N LEU A 28 -31.04 -6.98 -0.45
CA LEU A 28 -29.75 -6.53 -0.96
C LEU A 28 -28.63 -6.62 0.08
N ARG A 29 -28.93 -6.26 1.33
CA ARG A 29 -28.05 -6.47 2.49
C ARG A 29 -27.67 -7.94 2.63
N LYS A 30 -28.65 -8.85 2.61
CA LYS A 30 -28.42 -10.30 2.71
C LYS A 30 -27.55 -10.80 1.56
N GLU A 31 -27.78 -10.32 0.34
CA GLU A 31 -26.99 -10.70 -0.83
C GLU A 31 -25.52 -10.24 -0.69
N VAL A 32 -25.29 -8.97 -0.35
CA VAL A 32 -23.94 -8.42 -0.13
C VAL A 32 -23.23 -9.15 1.02
N MET A 33 -23.91 -9.40 2.14
CA MET A 33 -23.36 -10.15 3.27
C MET A 33 -23.00 -11.59 2.90
N THR A 34 -23.86 -12.28 2.14
CA THR A 34 -23.59 -13.66 1.68
C THR A 34 -22.33 -13.69 0.82
N ARG A 35 -22.15 -12.72 -0.08
CA ARG A 35 -20.96 -12.61 -0.93
C ARG A 35 -19.70 -12.30 -0.15
N TYR A 36 -19.74 -11.36 0.80
CA TYR A 36 -18.61 -11.11 1.70
C TYR A 36 -18.25 -12.36 2.51
N GLY A 37 -19.25 -13.07 3.02
CA GLY A 37 -19.05 -14.36 3.69
C GLY A 37 -18.35 -15.39 2.79
N GLY A 38 -18.76 -15.48 1.52
CA GLY A 38 -18.12 -16.35 0.54
C GLY A 38 -16.64 -16.02 0.29
N ILE A 39 -16.28 -14.74 0.18
CA ILE A 39 -14.88 -14.32 0.00
C ILE A 39 -14.05 -14.60 1.25
N ILE A 40 -14.58 -14.29 2.44
CA ILE A 40 -13.92 -14.60 3.72
C ILE A 40 -13.62 -16.11 3.78
N THR A 41 -14.64 -16.93 3.53
CA THR A 41 -14.51 -18.39 3.56
C THR A 41 -13.46 -18.85 2.54
N SER A 42 -13.50 -18.33 1.31
CA SER A 42 -12.49 -18.65 0.29
C SER A 42 -11.07 -18.27 0.71
N TYR A 43 -10.88 -17.16 1.44
CA TYR A 43 -9.54 -16.75 1.89
C TYR A 43 -9.06 -17.61 3.06
N GLN A 44 -9.96 -17.95 3.99
CA GLN A 44 -9.67 -18.85 5.11
C GLN A 44 -9.32 -20.25 4.61
N GLU A 45 -10.04 -20.78 3.61
CA GLU A 45 -9.73 -22.05 2.97
C GLU A 45 -8.33 -22.03 2.34
N ILE A 46 -8.01 -20.98 1.57
CA ILE A 46 -6.67 -20.84 0.97
C ILE A 46 -5.60 -20.75 2.06
N LEU A 47 -5.83 -20.00 3.14
CA LEU A 47 -4.88 -19.88 4.24
C LEU A 47 -4.66 -21.24 4.93
N ALA A 48 -5.73 -21.98 5.21
CA ALA A 48 -5.65 -23.31 5.80
C ALA A 48 -4.91 -24.30 4.88
N GLU A 49 -5.08 -24.19 3.56
CA GLU A 49 -4.31 -24.98 2.61
C GLU A 49 -2.83 -24.60 2.60
N LEU A 50 -2.50 -23.30 2.71
CA LEU A 50 -1.11 -22.83 2.80
C LEU A 50 -0.42 -23.32 4.08
N GLU A 51 -1.11 -23.37 5.21
CA GLU A 51 -0.59 -23.87 6.49
C GLU A 51 -0.24 -25.37 6.44
N LYS A 52 -0.90 -26.14 5.56
CA LYS A 52 -0.61 -27.57 5.35
C LYS A 52 0.62 -27.82 4.48
N ILE A 53 1.14 -26.80 3.79
CA ILE A 53 2.24 -26.98 2.85
C ILE A 53 3.53 -27.21 3.63
N THR A 54 3.99 -28.46 3.60
CA THR A 54 5.33 -28.85 4.03
C THR A 54 6.21 -29.05 2.79
N GLY A 55 7.43 -28.51 2.78
CA GLY A 55 8.40 -28.74 1.70
C GLY A 55 8.95 -27.46 1.09
N ARG A 56 8.74 -27.24 -0.21
CA ARG A 56 9.37 -26.13 -0.95
C ARG A 56 8.96 -24.77 -0.39
N SER A 57 9.93 -23.92 -0.09
CA SER A 57 9.73 -22.57 0.46
C SER A 57 9.27 -21.52 -0.57
N PHE A 58 8.96 -21.92 -1.81
CA PHE A 58 8.52 -21.00 -2.88
C PHE A 58 7.55 -21.69 -3.84
N LYS A 59 6.74 -20.89 -4.56
CA LYS A 59 5.81 -21.37 -5.61
C LYS A 59 6.55 -21.51 -6.96
N PRO A 60 6.75 -22.74 -7.48
CA PRO A 60 7.40 -22.94 -8.77
C PRO A 60 6.48 -22.52 -9.93
N SER A 61 7.07 -22.15 -11.06
CA SER A 61 6.33 -21.68 -12.24
C SER A 61 5.40 -22.72 -12.88
N CYS A 62 5.64 -24.03 -12.67
CA CYS A 62 4.72 -25.08 -13.09
C CYS A 62 3.39 -25.06 -12.31
N CYS A 63 3.39 -24.52 -11.09
CA CYS A 63 2.21 -24.35 -10.24
C CYS A 63 1.53 -22.99 -10.42
N LYS A 64 1.87 -22.21 -11.46
CA LYS A 64 1.33 -20.86 -11.68
C LYS A 64 -0.20 -20.79 -11.69
N ALA A 65 -0.85 -21.81 -12.27
CA ALA A 65 -2.31 -21.90 -12.40
C ALA A 65 -2.97 -22.70 -11.26
N GLN A 66 -2.26 -23.00 -10.17
CA GLN A 66 -2.84 -23.70 -9.03
C GLN A 66 -3.61 -22.71 -8.13
N LYS A 67 -4.91 -22.95 -7.92
CA LYS A 67 -5.79 -22.07 -7.13
C LYS A 67 -5.31 -21.88 -5.69
N SER A 68 -4.94 -22.95 -5.00
CA SER A 68 -4.50 -22.87 -3.59
C SER A 68 -3.22 -22.06 -3.38
N LEU A 69 -2.46 -21.79 -4.45
CA LEU A 69 -1.24 -20.98 -4.43
C LEU A 69 -1.43 -19.62 -5.10
N GLU A 70 -2.66 -19.21 -5.44
CA GLU A 70 -2.87 -18.02 -6.28
C GLU A 70 -2.31 -16.74 -5.65
N PHE A 71 -2.33 -16.61 -4.32
CA PHE A 71 -1.80 -15.46 -3.58
C PHE A 71 -0.27 -15.44 -3.41
N ILE A 72 0.40 -16.56 -3.69
CA ILE A 72 1.84 -16.72 -3.51
C ILE A 72 2.58 -16.29 -4.79
N PRO A 73 3.62 -15.42 -4.69
CA PRO A 73 4.40 -15.02 -5.85
C PRO A 73 5.16 -16.20 -6.45
N ILE A 74 5.23 -16.25 -7.78
CA ILE A 74 5.94 -17.30 -8.51
C ILE A 74 7.44 -17.02 -8.45
N ASN A 75 8.26 -18.03 -8.14
CA ASN A 75 9.73 -17.95 -8.17
C ASN A 75 10.28 -16.69 -7.47
N LEU A 76 9.78 -16.37 -6.28
CA LEU A 76 10.34 -15.29 -5.47
C LEU A 76 11.68 -15.74 -4.87
N HIS A 77 12.76 -15.07 -5.27
CA HIS A 77 14.12 -15.34 -4.79
C HIS A 77 14.89 -14.05 -4.58
N THR A 78 15.86 -14.07 -3.66
CA THR A 78 16.85 -12.99 -3.49
C THR A 78 18.17 -13.43 -4.14
N GLN A 79 18.68 -12.61 -5.04
CA GLN A 79 19.96 -12.78 -5.70
C GLN A 79 20.94 -11.80 -5.07
N ARG A 80 21.90 -12.31 -4.29
CA ARG A 80 22.91 -11.50 -3.58
C ARG A 80 24.29 -11.75 -4.17
N MET A 81 24.94 -10.69 -4.62
CA MET A 81 26.35 -10.70 -5.01
C MET A 81 27.16 -9.91 -4.00
N MET A 82 28.03 -10.59 -3.27
CA MET A 82 29.02 -9.97 -2.38
C MET A 82 30.36 -9.94 -3.10
N VAL A 83 30.97 -8.75 -3.16
CA VAL A 83 32.26 -8.53 -3.84
C VAL A 83 33.26 -8.06 -2.81
N THR A 84 34.23 -8.91 -2.50
CA THR A 84 35.34 -8.62 -1.59
C THR A 84 36.59 -8.31 -2.42
N CYS A 85 37.23 -7.17 -2.17
CA CYS A 85 38.43 -6.76 -2.88
C CYS A 85 39.48 -6.28 -1.86
N PRO A 86 40.73 -6.80 -1.89
CA PRO A 86 41.75 -6.41 -0.91
C PRO A 86 42.08 -4.90 -0.87
N ARG A 87 41.71 -4.16 -1.93
CA ARG A 87 42.03 -2.73 -2.10
C ARG A 87 40.81 -1.82 -2.03
N LYS A 88 39.60 -2.36 -1.82
CA LYS A 88 38.34 -1.59 -1.76
C LYS A 88 37.48 -2.11 -0.62
N THR A 89 36.52 -1.30 -0.18
CA THR A 89 35.48 -1.78 0.71
C THR A 89 34.64 -2.85 0.02
N ASP A 90 34.26 -3.86 0.79
CA ASP A 90 33.35 -4.89 0.33
C ASP A 90 32.02 -4.27 -0.10
N ALA A 91 31.46 -4.79 -1.19
CA ALA A 91 30.20 -4.32 -1.73
C ALA A 91 29.18 -5.44 -1.78
N LEU A 92 27.91 -5.09 -1.54
CA LEU A 92 26.80 -6.02 -1.53
C LEU A 92 25.71 -5.52 -2.48
N TYR A 93 25.37 -6.34 -3.47
CA TYR A 93 24.35 -6.05 -4.46
C TYR A 93 23.23 -7.07 -4.37
N ASP A 94 22.06 -6.59 -3.97
CA ASP A 94 20.84 -7.37 -3.95
C ASP A 94 19.96 -7.06 -5.17
N ILE A 95 19.33 -8.12 -5.69
CA ILE A 95 18.21 -8.06 -6.64
C ILE A 95 17.17 -9.08 -6.18
N VAL A 96 15.92 -8.66 -6.03
CA VAL A 96 14.83 -9.60 -5.77
C VAL A 96 14.19 -10.00 -7.11
N THR A 97 14.20 -11.29 -7.41
CA THR A 97 13.57 -11.83 -8.61
C THR A 97 12.19 -12.37 -8.29
N VAL A 98 11.18 -12.04 -9.11
CA VAL A 98 9.82 -12.53 -8.90
C VAL A 98 9.07 -12.66 -10.23
N GLY A 99 8.25 -13.69 -10.38
CA GLY A 99 7.34 -13.78 -11.51
C GLY A 99 6.40 -12.57 -11.51
N ALA A 100 6.02 -12.09 -12.69
CA ALA A 100 5.14 -10.95 -12.80
C ALA A 100 3.86 -11.17 -11.95
N PRO A 101 3.53 -10.25 -11.02
CA PRO A 101 2.30 -10.33 -10.25
C PRO A 101 1.10 -10.46 -11.19
N ALA A 102 0.43 -11.61 -11.19
CA ALA A 102 -0.61 -11.92 -12.16
C ALA A 102 -1.56 -13.03 -11.67
N ALA A 103 -2.84 -12.91 -12.01
CA ALA A 103 -3.87 -13.88 -11.65
C ALA A 103 -3.96 -15.02 -12.67
N HIS A 104 -2.91 -15.83 -12.78
CA HIS A 104 -2.81 -16.91 -13.76
C HIS A 104 -3.96 -17.92 -13.72
N PHE A 105 -4.49 -18.24 -12.52
CA PHE A 105 -5.65 -19.13 -12.37
C PHE A 105 -6.91 -18.58 -13.04
N GLN A 106 -7.08 -17.26 -13.05
CA GLN A 106 -8.24 -16.59 -13.66
C GLN A 106 -8.08 -16.36 -15.18
N GLY A 107 -6.85 -16.42 -15.68
CA GLY A 107 -6.54 -16.27 -17.10
C GLY A 107 -6.64 -14.83 -17.63
N PHE A 108 -6.38 -14.68 -18.94
CA PHE A 108 -6.19 -13.38 -19.60
C PHE A 108 -7.00 -13.21 -20.91
N LYS A 109 -7.96 -14.12 -21.18
CA LYS A 109 -8.77 -14.08 -22.42
C LYS A 109 -9.51 -12.73 -22.60
N CYS A 110 -9.90 -12.09 -21.51
CA CYS A 110 -10.62 -10.81 -21.52
C CYS A 110 -9.71 -9.60 -21.22
N GLY A 111 -8.39 -9.77 -21.20
CA GLY A 111 -7.43 -8.81 -20.67
C GLY A 111 -7.12 -9.04 -19.19
N GLY A 112 -6.20 -8.24 -18.66
CA GLY A 112 -5.83 -8.17 -17.25
C GLY A 112 -6.57 -7.08 -16.48
N LEU A 113 -6.16 -6.91 -15.23
CA LEU A 113 -6.89 -6.15 -14.23
C LEU A 113 -7.11 -4.69 -14.63
N GLN A 114 -6.10 -4.00 -15.16
CA GLN A 114 -6.25 -2.60 -15.59
C GLN A 114 -7.43 -2.43 -16.57
N ARG A 115 -7.47 -3.24 -17.63
CA ARG A 115 -8.52 -3.17 -18.65
C ARG A 115 -9.87 -3.58 -18.11
N LEU A 116 -9.91 -4.61 -17.27
CA LEU A 116 -11.13 -5.09 -16.65
C LEU A 116 -11.73 -4.04 -15.70
N LEU A 117 -10.90 -3.34 -14.91
CA LEU A 117 -11.33 -2.21 -14.08
C LEU A 117 -11.85 -1.05 -14.92
N SER A 118 -11.17 -0.69 -16.01
CA SER A 118 -11.63 0.38 -16.90
C SER A 118 -13.00 0.06 -17.53
N ARG A 119 -13.23 -1.18 -17.99
CA ARG A 119 -14.54 -1.61 -18.50
C ARG A 119 -15.61 -1.57 -17.42
N TYR A 120 -15.28 -2.12 -16.25
CA TYR A 120 -16.19 -2.16 -15.12
C TYR A 120 -16.63 -0.76 -14.67
N GLU A 121 -15.73 0.21 -14.63
CA GLU A 121 -16.07 1.58 -14.23
C GLU A 121 -17.03 2.27 -15.24
N VAL A 122 -16.91 1.95 -16.53
CA VAL A 122 -17.85 2.41 -17.56
C VAL A 122 -19.23 1.77 -17.36
N GLU A 123 -19.28 0.47 -17.06
CA GLU A 123 -20.53 -0.27 -16.83
C GLU A 123 -21.21 0.08 -15.49
N LYS A 124 -20.43 0.41 -14.43
CA LYS A 124 -20.92 0.80 -13.09
C LYS A 124 -21.93 1.94 -13.14
N LYS A 125 -21.75 2.89 -14.07
CA LYS A 125 -22.69 4.00 -14.29
C LYS A 125 -24.08 3.53 -14.75
N SER A 126 -24.15 2.41 -15.45
CA SER A 126 -25.40 1.81 -15.94
C SER A 126 -26.09 0.91 -14.91
N PHE A 127 -25.37 0.37 -13.91
CA PHE A 127 -25.97 -0.49 -12.88
C PHE A 127 -26.74 0.28 -11.79
N SER A 128 -26.37 1.54 -11.52
CA SER A 128 -27.08 2.40 -10.56
C SER A 128 -28.57 2.55 -10.89
N THR A 129 -28.93 2.60 -12.18
CA THR A 129 -30.33 2.71 -12.62
C THR A 129 -31.10 1.39 -12.48
N ALA A 130 -30.44 0.23 -12.60
CA ALA A 130 -31.08 -1.08 -12.50
C ALA A 130 -31.44 -1.47 -11.05
N TYR A 131 -30.62 -1.07 -10.08
CA TYR A 131 -30.82 -1.40 -8.66
C TYR A 131 -31.48 -0.27 -7.84
N GLN A 132 -31.99 0.78 -8.50
CA GLN A 132 -32.56 1.97 -7.84
C GLN A 132 -31.63 2.56 -6.76
N CYS A 133 -30.33 2.40 -6.94
CA CYS A 133 -29.30 2.86 -6.01
C CYS A 133 -28.79 4.22 -6.47
N ILE A 134 -28.48 5.11 -5.53
CA ILE A 134 -27.86 6.39 -5.87
C ILE A 134 -26.38 6.12 -6.19
N TYR A 135 -25.93 6.49 -7.38
CA TYR A 135 -24.51 6.48 -7.68
C TYR A 135 -23.81 7.59 -6.90
N TYR A 136 -22.94 7.19 -5.97
CA TYR A 136 -22.01 8.11 -5.33
C TYR A 136 -20.67 8.04 -6.06
N SER A 137 -20.11 9.19 -6.43
CA SER A 137 -18.75 9.24 -6.96
C SER A 137 -17.74 8.77 -5.90
N PRO A 138 -16.57 8.23 -6.31
CA PRO A 138 -15.51 7.89 -5.37
C PRO A 138 -15.11 9.06 -4.46
N GLU A 139 -15.13 10.30 -4.98
CA GLU A 139 -14.83 11.51 -4.22
C GLU A 139 -15.88 11.80 -3.13
N HIS A 140 -17.17 11.64 -3.42
CA HIS A 140 -18.22 11.82 -2.42
C HIS A 140 -18.16 10.75 -1.35
N THR A 141 -17.87 9.51 -1.73
CA THR A 141 -17.69 8.39 -0.80
C THR A 141 -16.48 8.62 0.10
N ALA A 142 -15.34 9.07 -0.45
CA ALA A 142 -14.14 9.40 0.31
C ALA A 142 -14.36 10.56 1.30
N LYS A 143 -15.01 11.65 0.86
CA LYS A 143 -15.38 12.76 1.76
C LYS A 143 -16.30 12.31 2.90
N ALA A 144 -17.26 11.44 2.61
CA ALA A 144 -18.14 10.90 3.65
C ALA A 144 -17.36 10.03 4.65
N GLN A 145 -16.40 9.21 4.19
CA GLN A 145 -15.49 8.45 5.07
C GLN A 145 -14.61 9.36 5.94
N GLU A 146 -14.12 10.47 5.40
CA GLU A 146 -13.32 11.46 6.13
C GLU A 146 -14.14 12.14 7.24
N VAL A 147 -15.37 12.56 6.94
CA VAL A 147 -16.30 13.13 7.91
C VAL A 147 -16.55 12.15 9.05
N LEU A 148 -16.77 10.87 8.76
CA LEU A 148 -16.98 9.85 9.79
C LEU A 148 -15.74 9.57 10.63
N SER A 149 -14.57 9.53 9.99
CA SER A 149 -13.30 9.38 10.71
C SER A 149 -13.13 10.53 11.70
N THR A 150 -13.39 11.75 11.26
CA THR A 150 -13.39 12.95 12.10
C THR A 150 -14.42 12.85 13.24
N MET A 151 -15.65 12.44 12.94
CA MET A 151 -16.71 12.26 13.95
C MET A 151 -16.36 11.18 14.98
N SER A 152 -15.76 10.07 14.54
CA SER A 152 -15.33 8.98 15.43
C SER A 152 -14.19 9.39 16.37
N LEU A 153 -13.35 10.34 15.96
CA LEU A 153 -12.31 10.95 16.80
C LEU A 153 -12.89 12.01 17.76
N LEU A 154 -13.90 12.77 17.33
CA LEU A 154 -14.54 13.79 18.16
C LEU A 154 -15.39 13.20 19.28
N GLN A 155 -16.01 12.03 19.09
CA GLN A 155 -16.84 11.38 20.10
C GLN A 155 -16.12 11.14 21.45
N PRO A 156 -14.96 10.46 21.53
CA PRO A 156 -14.26 10.24 22.79
C PRO A 156 -13.75 11.55 23.41
N LEU A 157 -13.36 12.52 22.59
CA LEU A 157 -12.91 13.84 23.06
C LEU A 157 -14.04 14.62 23.72
N ILE A 158 -15.22 14.70 23.09
CA ILE A 158 -16.38 15.38 23.67
C ILE A 158 -16.85 14.65 24.93
N THR A 159 -16.82 13.31 24.92
CA THR A 159 -17.17 12.51 26.10
C THR A 159 -16.23 12.79 27.26
N SER A 160 -14.91 12.79 27.02
CA SER A 160 -13.89 13.10 28.03
C SER A 160 -14.00 14.53 28.57
N LEU A 161 -14.26 15.52 27.71
CA LEU A 161 -14.46 16.91 28.14
C LEU A 161 -15.74 17.07 28.95
N ALA A 162 -16.80 16.34 28.59
CA ALA A 162 -18.04 16.29 29.33
C ALA A 162 -17.85 15.59 30.71
N ASP A 163 -17.01 14.55 30.80
CA ASP A 163 -16.63 13.94 32.08
C ASP A 163 -15.82 14.90 32.96
N GLN A 164 -14.84 15.60 32.38
CA GLN A 164 -14.07 16.64 33.10
C GLN A 164 -14.97 17.77 33.60
N LEU A 165 -15.98 18.16 32.82
CA LEU A 165 -16.95 19.17 33.22
C LEU A 165 -17.82 18.71 34.41
N LEU A 166 -18.26 17.44 34.40
CA LEU A 166 -18.99 16.83 35.51
C LEU A 166 -18.12 16.73 36.77
N GLN A 167 -16.86 16.32 36.61
CA GLN A 167 -15.90 16.22 37.71
C GLN A 167 -15.56 17.60 38.30
N ALA A 168 -15.27 18.61 37.48
CA ALA A 168 -15.01 19.97 37.93
C ALA A 168 -16.23 20.60 38.63
N ALA A 169 -17.44 20.22 38.21
CA ALA A 169 -18.68 20.60 38.87
C ALA A 169 -18.84 19.94 40.25
N GLN A 170 -18.47 18.65 40.39
CA GLN A 170 -18.46 17.92 41.66
C GLN A 170 -17.39 18.44 42.63
N GLU A 171 -16.21 18.77 42.13
CA GLU A 171 -15.08 19.33 42.89
C GLU A 171 -15.23 20.84 43.20
N HIS A 172 -16.34 21.45 42.76
CA HIS A 172 -16.63 22.87 42.94
C HIS A 172 -15.57 23.83 42.37
N SER A 173 -14.83 23.39 41.35
CA SER A 173 -13.76 24.16 40.72
C SER A 173 -14.30 25.12 39.65
N SER A 174 -14.53 26.38 40.03
CA SER A 174 -14.95 27.42 39.08
C SER A 174 -14.01 27.63 37.88
N PRO A 175 -12.66 27.58 38.01
CA PRO A 175 -11.77 27.66 36.86
C PRO A 175 -11.90 26.42 35.96
N GLY A 176 -11.95 25.22 36.55
CA GLY A 176 -12.08 23.96 35.80
C GLY A 176 -13.37 23.87 34.98
N ILE A 177 -14.50 24.37 35.51
CA ILE A 177 -15.77 24.45 34.79
C ILE A 177 -15.68 25.40 33.59
N LYS A 178 -15.04 26.58 33.75
CA LYS A 178 -14.89 27.55 32.66
C LYS A 178 -13.99 27.03 31.54
N ASP A 179 -12.89 26.38 31.90
CA ASP A 179 -11.95 25.82 30.94
C ASP A 179 -12.58 24.64 30.17
N ALA A 180 -13.23 23.71 30.87
CA ALA A 180 -13.92 22.59 30.24
C ALA A 180 -15.06 23.05 29.30
N LEU A 181 -15.85 24.05 29.69
CA LEU A 181 -16.90 24.63 28.83
C LEU A 181 -16.32 25.31 27.58
N LYS A 182 -15.20 26.02 27.72
CA LYS A 182 -14.52 26.67 26.58
C LYS A 182 -14.02 25.62 25.59
N HIS A 183 -13.30 24.61 26.07
CA HIS A 183 -12.79 23.52 25.23
C HIS A 183 -13.91 22.73 24.55
N LEU A 184 -15.01 22.48 25.27
CA LEU A 184 -16.18 21.79 24.73
C LEU A 184 -16.90 22.65 23.66
N SER A 185 -17.00 23.97 23.85
CA SER A 185 -17.55 24.89 22.85
C SER A 185 -16.69 24.94 21.58
N ASP A 186 -15.37 25.01 21.74
CA ASP A 186 -14.43 25.04 20.61
C ASP A 186 -14.46 23.72 19.80
N LYS A 187 -14.65 22.58 20.47
CA LYS A 187 -14.80 21.27 19.81
C LYS A 187 -16.18 21.04 19.21
N ALA A 188 -17.26 21.52 19.82
CA ALA A 188 -18.60 21.44 19.25
C ALA A 188 -18.74 22.25 17.95
N ARG A 189 -17.97 23.33 17.77
CA ARG A 189 -17.93 24.09 16.50
C ARG A 189 -17.26 23.34 15.35
N GLN A 190 -16.53 22.26 15.63
CA GLN A 190 -15.84 21.43 14.64
C GLN A 190 -16.71 20.26 14.15
N THR A 191 -17.90 20.03 14.73
CA THR A 191 -18.83 19.00 14.25
C THR A 191 -19.67 19.53 13.08
N PRO A 192 -19.83 18.78 11.96
CA PRO A 192 -20.70 19.20 10.86
C PRO A 192 -22.16 19.34 11.33
N ASN A 193 -22.79 20.48 11.01
CA ASN A 193 -24.13 20.88 11.42
C ASN A 193 -25.20 19.76 11.31
N PRO A 194 -25.89 19.39 12.40
CA PRO A 194 -27.10 18.59 12.34
C PRO A 194 -28.34 19.50 12.36
N SER A 195 -28.88 19.87 11.20
CA SER A 195 -30.23 20.44 11.03
C SER A 195 -30.52 21.81 11.71
N PRO A 196 -31.57 22.56 11.31
CA PRO A 196 -31.80 23.96 11.72
C PRO A 196 -32.32 24.17 13.16
N THR A 197 -32.38 23.13 14.01
CA THR A 197 -33.06 23.21 15.32
C THR A 197 -32.13 23.29 16.53
N PHE A 198 -30.80 23.39 16.33
CA PHE A 198 -29.88 23.65 17.44
C PHE A 198 -29.78 25.15 17.75
N HIS A 199 -30.54 25.59 18.76
CA HIS A 199 -30.24 26.86 19.41
C HIS A 199 -28.89 26.74 20.15
N PRO A 200 -27.94 27.66 19.94
CA PRO A 200 -26.64 27.61 20.59
C PRO A 200 -26.80 27.70 22.10
N ILE A 201 -26.02 26.91 22.85
CA ILE A 201 -25.89 26.96 24.32
C ILE A 201 -25.43 28.36 24.81
N SER A 202 -25.08 29.27 23.89
CA SER A 202 -24.60 30.63 24.15
C SER A 202 -25.64 31.62 24.67
N THR A 203 -26.92 31.24 24.84
CA THR A 203 -27.97 32.16 25.32
C THR A 203 -28.56 31.82 26.69
N VAL A 204 -27.99 30.89 27.46
CA VAL A 204 -28.38 30.77 28.87
C VAL A 204 -27.66 31.89 29.65
N PRO A 205 -28.37 32.90 30.19
CA PRO A 205 -27.74 33.87 31.05
C PRO A 205 -27.43 33.15 32.36
N VAL A 206 -26.16 32.79 32.57
CA VAL A 206 -25.70 32.33 33.89
C VAL A 206 -25.72 33.55 34.81
N THR A 207 -26.89 33.83 35.39
CA THR A 207 -26.99 34.75 36.52
C THR A 207 -26.34 34.06 37.70
N VAL A 208 -25.11 34.47 38.02
CA VAL A 208 -24.29 33.98 39.15
C VAL A 208 -24.86 34.52 40.46
N HIS A 209 -26.07 34.11 40.84
CA HIS A 209 -26.65 34.34 42.17
C HIS A 209 -27.52 33.16 42.63
N LYS A 210 -27.14 31.94 42.28
CA LYS A 210 -27.77 30.70 42.76
C LYS A 210 -26.74 29.81 43.42
N THR A 211 -27.11 29.25 44.58
CA THR A 211 -26.25 28.40 45.43
C THR A 211 -25.53 27.30 44.62
N HIS A 212 -24.26 27.04 44.92
CA HIS A 212 -23.38 26.10 44.19
C HIS A 212 -23.99 24.72 43.91
N HIS A 213 -24.87 24.25 44.79
CA HIS A 213 -25.60 22.99 44.63
C HIS A 213 -26.61 23.01 43.46
N GLN A 214 -27.24 24.15 43.17
CA GLN A 214 -28.19 24.32 42.07
C GLN A 214 -27.52 24.32 40.70
N THR A 215 -26.29 24.82 40.60
CA THR A 215 -25.53 24.87 39.33
C THR A 215 -25.10 23.47 38.87
N VAL A 216 -24.64 22.61 39.78
CA VAL A 216 -24.28 21.21 39.48
C VAL A 216 -25.51 20.40 39.09
N THR A 217 -26.61 20.57 39.83
CA THR A 217 -27.88 19.86 39.59
C THR A 217 -28.49 20.21 38.22
N GLN A 218 -28.27 21.43 37.71
CA GLN A 218 -28.72 21.85 36.37
C GLN A 218 -27.73 21.51 35.24
N LEU A 219 -26.44 21.42 35.54
CA LEU A 219 -25.40 21.12 34.54
C LEU A 219 -25.37 19.63 34.18
N CYS A 220 -25.52 18.74 35.17
CA CYS A 220 -25.54 17.29 34.95
C CYS A 220 -26.50 16.83 33.84
N PRO A 221 -27.81 17.18 33.85
CA PRO A 221 -28.74 16.74 32.81
C PRO A 221 -28.41 17.32 31.43
N LEU A 222 -27.83 18.53 31.35
CA LEU A 222 -27.42 19.14 30.09
C LEU A 222 -26.20 18.45 29.49
N VAL A 223 -25.21 18.11 30.32
CA VAL A 223 -23.99 17.41 29.90
C VAL A 223 -24.31 15.96 29.51
N THR A 224 -25.17 15.27 30.27
CA THR A 224 -25.67 13.94 29.89
C THR A 224 -26.42 13.99 28.57
N ARG A 225 -27.32 14.96 28.38
CA ARG A 225 -28.05 15.13 27.12
C ARG A 225 -27.12 15.45 25.95
N LEU A 226 -26.08 16.25 26.15
CA LEU A 226 -25.08 16.51 25.11
C LEU A 226 -24.34 15.21 24.72
N LYS A 227 -23.91 14.40 25.70
CA LYS A 227 -23.28 13.10 25.42
C LYS A 227 -24.21 12.20 24.61
N GLU A 228 -25.46 12.09 25.02
CA GLU A 228 -26.50 11.33 24.31
C GLU A 228 -26.68 11.84 22.87
N CYS A 229 -26.80 13.15 22.65
CA CYS A 229 -26.94 13.74 21.32
C CYS A 229 -25.71 13.47 20.43
N VAL A 230 -24.49 13.60 20.97
CA VAL A 230 -23.26 13.34 20.22
C VAL A 230 -23.15 11.86 19.85
N MET A 231 -23.48 10.96 20.79
CA MET A 231 -23.56 9.52 20.51
C MET A 231 -24.59 9.22 19.43
N GLU A 232 -25.79 9.80 19.51
CA GLU A 232 -26.87 9.59 18.54
C GLU A 232 -26.48 10.09 17.13
N VAL A 233 -25.86 11.26 17.03
CA VAL A 233 -25.40 11.83 15.76
C VAL A 233 -24.31 10.95 15.13
N VAL A 234 -23.36 10.44 15.94
CA VAL A 234 -22.31 9.54 15.46
C VAL A 234 -22.90 8.20 15.00
N GLU A 235 -23.82 7.62 15.77
CA GLU A 235 -24.48 6.36 15.39
C GLU A 235 -25.36 6.51 14.14
N LYS A 236 -26.09 7.62 14.00
CA LYS A 236 -26.84 7.95 12.78
C LYS A 236 -25.91 8.13 11.58
N ALA A 237 -24.79 8.81 11.74
CA ALA A 237 -23.81 8.99 10.68
C ALA A 237 -23.18 7.65 10.26
N LYS A 238 -22.78 6.81 11.22
CA LYS A 238 -22.28 5.46 10.95
C LYS A 238 -23.30 4.63 10.17
N LYS A 239 -24.56 4.58 10.63
CA LYS A 239 -25.63 3.85 9.93
C LYS A 239 -25.89 4.38 8.52
N ALA A 240 -25.98 5.71 8.37
CA ALA A 240 -26.16 6.34 7.06
C ALA A 240 -25.02 5.97 6.10
N MET A 241 -23.77 5.95 6.59
CA MET A 241 -22.64 5.55 5.75
C MET A 241 -22.63 4.08 5.42
N THR A 242 -22.88 3.21 6.40
CA THR A 242 -22.97 1.78 6.15
C THR A 242 -24.05 1.49 5.10
N PHE A 243 -25.13 2.29 5.07
CA PHE A 243 -26.15 2.22 4.04
C PHE A 243 -25.66 2.74 2.67
N VAL A 244 -24.89 3.84 2.61
CA VAL A 244 -24.22 4.29 1.38
C VAL A 244 -23.25 3.23 0.84
N LEU A 245 -22.47 2.61 1.70
CA LEU A 245 -21.54 1.53 1.35
C LEU A 245 -22.28 0.26 0.91
N LEU A 246 -23.47 -0.02 1.48
CA LEU A 246 -24.36 -1.07 1.00
C LEU A 246 -24.83 -0.79 -0.43
N GLN A 247 -25.27 0.43 -0.72
CA GLN A 247 -25.66 0.84 -2.08
C GLN A 247 -24.51 0.70 -3.07
N GLU A 248 -23.30 1.11 -2.67
CA GLU A 248 -22.12 0.96 -3.52
C GLU A 248 -21.80 -0.52 -3.79
N ALA A 249 -21.83 -1.36 -2.75
CA ALA A 249 -21.57 -2.79 -2.86
C ALA A 249 -22.62 -3.51 -3.73
N ALA A 250 -23.88 -3.08 -3.63
CA ALA A 250 -24.99 -3.57 -4.43
C ALA A 250 -24.85 -3.23 -5.92
N CYS A 251 -24.51 -1.98 -6.24
CA CYS A 251 -24.20 -1.56 -7.60
C CYS A 251 -22.99 -2.29 -8.20
N SER A 252 -22.23 -3.01 -7.38
CA SER A 252 -20.96 -3.65 -7.73
C SER A 252 -21.05 -5.16 -8.02
N ILE A 253 -22.26 -5.71 -8.14
CA ILE A 253 -22.54 -7.15 -8.29
C ILE A 253 -22.33 -7.66 -9.73
N PRO A 254 -21.98 -8.94 -10.01
CA PRO A 254 -20.99 -9.85 -9.39
C PRO A 254 -19.54 -9.55 -9.80
N GLN A 255 -19.37 -8.78 -10.87
CA GLN A 255 -18.09 -8.60 -11.55
C GLN A 255 -17.10 -7.83 -10.67
N GLY A 256 -17.57 -6.85 -9.89
CA GLY A 256 -16.72 -6.07 -8.98
C GLY A 256 -16.02 -6.92 -7.93
N PHE A 257 -16.65 -8.00 -7.44
CA PHE A 257 -16.05 -8.90 -6.46
C PHE A 257 -14.94 -9.77 -7.06
N LEU A 258 -15.16 -10.30 -8.27
CA LEU A 258 -14.13 -11.07 -8.98
C LEU A 258 -12.91 -10.19 -9.29
N LEU A 259 -13.15 -8.93 -9.68
CA LEU A 259 -12.08 -7.95 -9.89
C LEU A 259 -11.37 -7.61 -8.59
N GLN A 260 -12.09 -7.49 -7.48
CA GLN A 260 -11.47 -7.29 -6.17
C GLN A 260 -10.60 -8.48 -5.77
N GLN A 261 -11.06 -9.71 -5.97
CA GLN A 261 -10.26 -10.90 -5.70
C GLN A 261 -9.01 -10.93 -6.59
N ARG A 262 -9.14 -10.64 -7.89
CA ARG A 262 -8.01 -10.52 -8.81
C ARG A 262 -6.99 -9.49 -8.33
N ARG A 263 -7.46 -8.32 -7.90
CA ARG A 263 -6.63 -7.25 -7.33
C ARG A 263 -5.92 -7.69 -6.06
N ASP A 264 -6.61 -8.35 -5.15
CA ASP A 264 -6.06 -8.85 -3.89
C ASP A 264 -4.98 -9.93 -4.13
N VAL A 265 -5.19 -10.81 -5.11
CA VAL A 265 -4.20 -11.83 -5.54
C VAL A 265 -2.93 -11.16 -6.04
N VAL A 266 -3.06 -10.25 -7.01
CA VAL A 266 -1.90 -9.59 -7.63
C VAL A 266 -1.17 -8.71 -6.61
N PHE A 267 -1.93 -7.98 -5.78
CA PHE A 267 -1.36 -7.18 -4.70
C PHE A 267 -0.62 -8.04 -3.67
N SER A 268 -1.16 -9.18 -3.24
CA SER A 268 -0.48 -10.10 -2.31
C SER A 268 0.86 -10.58 -2.85
N GLN A 269 0.91 -10.96 -4.13
CA GLN A 269 2.15 -11.38 -4.79
C GLN A 269 3.19 -10.25 -4.79
N ALA A 270 2.77 -9.02 -5.13
CA ALA A 270 3.64 -7.84 -5.14
C ALA A 270 4.09 -7.44 -3.73
N LEU A 271 3.20 -7.52 -2.74
CA LEU A 271 3.46 -7.18 -1.34
C LEU A 271 4.48 -8.13 -0.72
N ALA A 272 4.36 -9.42 -0.99
CA ALA A 272 5.32 -10.42 -0.51
C ALA A 272 6.73 -10.17 -1.06
N ALA A 273 6.85 -9.81 -2.35
CA ALA A 273 8.12 -9.41 -2.94
C ALA A 273 8.66 -8.13 -2.27
N LEU A 274 7.82 -7.10 -2.12
CA LEU A 274 8.18 -5.84 -1.47
C LEU A 274 8.69 -6.06 -0.03
N ALA A 275 7.96 -6.83 0.77
CA ALA A 275 8.33 -7.13 2.16
C ALA A 275 9.68 -7.85 2.23
N CYS A 276 9.89 -8.86 1.37
CA CYS A 276 11.18 -9.55 1.25
C CYS A 276 12.31 -8.57 0.92
N GLY A 277 12.15 -7.76 -0.12
CA GLY A 277 13.15 -6.77 -0.53
C GLY A 277 13.42 -5.72 0.54
N PHE A 278 12.39 -5.24 1.24
CA PHE A 278 12.53 -4.26 2.30
C PHE A 278 13.32 -4.82 3.48
N VAL A 279 12.98 -6.02 3.95
CA VAL A 279 13.70 -6.68 5.04
C VAL A 279 15.17 -6.84 4.66
N MET A 280 15.47 -7.35 3.46
CA MET A 280 16.86 -7.52 3.01
C MET A 280 17.62 -6.20 2.94
N ARG A 281 16.99 -5.13 2.39
CA ARG A 281 17.62 -3.81 2.27
C ARG A 281 17.81 -3.14 3.63
N LEU A 282 16.87 -3.31 4.56
CA LEU A 282 16.97 -2.80 5.93
C LEU A 282 18.17 -3.42 6.63
N TYR A 283 18.26 -4.76 6.66
CA TYR A 283 19.39 -5.46 7.27
C TYR A 283 20.74 -5.07 6.64
N ALA A 284 20.79 -4.93 5.31
CA ALA A 284 22.01 -4.51 4.61
C ALA A 284 22.41 -3.05 4.88
N GLY A 285 21.45 -2.19 5.25
CA GLY A 285 21.67 -0.76 5.50
C GLY A 285 21.71 -0.37 6.97
N MET A 286 21.71 -1.33 7.90
CA MET A 286 21.59 -1.03 9.33
C MET A 286 22.72 -0.18 9.92
N GLN A 287 23.89 -0.18 9.28
CA GLN A 287 25.06 0.60 9.71
C GLN A 287 25.27 1.88 8.88
N ASP A 288 24.38 2.13 7.90
CA ASP A 288 24.45 3.28 7.02
C ASP A 288 23.53 4.39 7.55
N GLU A 289 24.12 5.33 8.28
CA GLU A 289 23.42 6.49 8.85
C GLU A 289 22.71 7.33 7.78
N GLY A 290 23.29 7.43 6.58
CA GLY A 290 22.70 8.16 5.45
C GLY A 290 21.44 7.47 4.94
N PHE A 291 21.48 6.14 4.82
CA PHE A 291 20.33 5.32 4.49
C PHE A 291 19.23 5.40 5.56
N LEU A 292 19.56 5.23 6.85
CA LEU A 292 18.58 5.32 7.94
C LEU A 292 17.90 6.69 7.97
N ARG A 293 18.68 7.76 7.77
CA ARG A 293 18.15 9.12 7.64
C ARG A 293 17.19 9.27 6.46
N GLN A 294 17.55 8.71 5.30
CA GLN A 294 16.67 8.68 4.13
C GLN A 294 15.34 7.95 4.42
N LEU A 295 15.38 6.81 5.12
CA LEU A 295 14.18 6.02 5.45
C LEU A 295 13.12 6.85 6.18
N HIS A 296 13.51 7.54 7.25
CA HIS A 296 12.55 8.24 8.11
C HIS A 296 12.20 9.66 7.65
N LEU A 297 13.01 10.31 6.80
CA LEU A 297 12.72 11.65 6.26
C LEU A 297 11.92 11.62 4.96
N VAL A 298 12.19 10.63 4.10
CA VAL A 298 11.66 10.58 2.73
C VAL A 298 10.88 9.29 2.51
N GLY A 299 11.54 8.15 2.72
CA GLY A 299 11.09 6.81 2.37
C GLY A 299 12.03 6.13 1.38
N LEU A 300 11.54 5.07 0.71
CA LEU A 300 12.33 4.30 -0.27
C LEU A 300 11.68 4.24 -1.64
N VAL A 301 12.48 4.44 -2.68
CA VAL A 301 12.10 4.03 -4.03
C VAL A 301 12.29 2.52 -4.21
N VAL A 302 11.30 1.88 -4.82
CA VAL A 302 11.36 0.45 -5.15
C VAL A 302 11.10 0.30 -6.64
N GLN A 303 12.11 -0.15 -7.37
CA GLN A 303 12.06 -0.22 -8.82
C GLN A 303 11.78 -1.66 -9.26
N PHE A 304 10.70 -1.84 -10.00
CA PHE A 304 10.32 -3.09 -10.65
C PHE A 304 10.66 -3.01 -12.13
N GLU A 305 11.60 -3.86 -12.54
CA GLU A 305 11.92 -4.13 -13.93
C GLU A 305 11.03 -5.26 -14.45
N SER A 306 10.29 -5.02 -15.55
CA SER A 306 9.46 -6.02 -16.20
C SER A 306 9.93 -6.29 -17.63
N LEU A 307 10.09 -7.58 -17.95
CA LEU A 307 10.53 -8.07 -19.25
C LEU A 307 9.38 -8.64 -20.10
N LEU A 308 8.14 -8.38 -19.69
CA LEU A 308 6.91 -8.86 -20.35
C LEU A 308 6.70 -8.21 -21.72
N SER A 309 6.24 -8.99 -22.68
CA SER A 309 5.80 -8.46 -23.96
C SER A 309 4.41 -7.83 -23.86
N THR A 310 4.11 -6.89 -24.74
CA THR A 310 2.74 -6.35 -24.91
C THR A 310 1.91 -7.18 -25.88
N TYR A 311 2.12 -8.51 -25.91
CA TYR A 311 1.43 -9.41 -26.84
C TYR A 311 0.83 -10.63 -26.13
N SER A 312 -0.20 -11.23 -26.75
CA SER A 312 -0.84 -12.48 -26.29
C SER A 312 -1.27 -12.39 -24.81
N GLU A 313 -0.92 -13.36 -23.96
CA GLU A 313 -1.26 -13.35 -22.54
C GLU A 313 -0.40 -12.39 -21.70
N GLU A 314 0.82 -12.05 -22.14
CA GLU A 314 1.75 -11.23 -21.35
C GLU A 314 1.26 -9.78 -21.20
N ILE A 315 0.50 -9.26 -22.17
CA ILE A 315 -0.16 -7.95 -22.03
C ILE A 315 -1.15 -7.94 -20.85
N GLY A 316 -1.91 -9.02 -20.64
CA GLY A 316 -2.83 -9.13 -19.51
C GLY A 316 -2.10 -9.31 -18.18
N MET A 317 -0.92 -9.96 -18.19
CA MET A 317 -0.05 -10.02 -17.01
C MET A 317 0.53 -8.65 -16.67
N LEU A 318 0.88 -7.85 -17.68
CA LEU A 318 1.36 -6.48 -17.49
C LEU A 318 0.24 -5.56 -16.96
N GLU A 319 -0.99 -5.73 -17.44
CA GLU A 319 -2.18 -5.03 -16.92
C GLU A 319 -2.52 -5.41 -15.47
N ASP A 320 -2.26 -6.66 -15.05
CA ASP A 320 -2.33 -7.05 -13.64
C ASP A 320 -1.21 -6.35 -12.84
N MET A 321 0.03 -6.53 -13.29
CA MET A 321 1.24 -6.06 -12.61
C MET A 321 1.26 -4.53 -12.44
N GLU A 322 0.79 -3.75 -13.42
CA GLU A 322 0.65 -2.28 -13.33
C GLU A 322 -0.18 -1.88 -12.11
N VAL A 323 -1.34 -2.51 -11.93
CA VAL A 323 -2.25 -2.19 -10.82
C VAL A 323 -1.68 -2.68 -9.50
N GLY A 324 -1.17 -3.92 -9.46
CA GLY A 324 -0.63 -4.51 -8.25
C GLY A 324 0.55 -3.73 -7.67
N ILE A 325 1.48 -3.29 -8.53
CA ILE A 325 2.63 -2.50 -8.12
C ILE A 325 2.22 -1.08 -7.75
N SER A 326 1.31 -0.45 -8.52
CA SER A 326 0.81 0.89 -8.19
C SER A 326 0.12 0.91 -6.83
N ASP A 327 -0.54 -0.17 -6.41
CA ASP A 327 -1.19 -0.26 -5.10
C ASP A 327 -0.22 -0.36 -3.93
N LEU A 328 1.05 -0.71 -4.16
CA LEU A 328 2.07 -0.73 -3.11
C LEU A 328 2.33 0.66 -2.50
N GLN A 329 1.93 1.75 -3.17
CA GLN A 329 1.98 3.11 -2.60
C GLN A 329 1.13 3.27 -1.32
N ARG A 330 0.20 2.34 -1.07
CA ARG A 330 -0.66 2.30 0.12
C ARG A 330 -0.01 1.58 1.31
N VAL A 331 1.22 1.07 1.12
CA VAL A 331 1.96 0.31 2.11
C VAL A 331 2.93 1.24 2.83
N VAL A 332 2.93 1.16 4.15
CA VAL A 332 3.96 1.76 5.00
C VAL A 332 4.63 0.67 5.82
N PHE A 333 5.91 0.84 6.10
CA PHE A 333 6.67 -0.02 6.99
C PHE A 333 6.80 0.63 8.36
N LYS A 334 6.73 -0.16 9.41
CA LYS A 334 7.02 0.25 10.78
C LYS A 334 8.05 -0.72 11.35
N ILE A 335 9.17 -0.19 11.82
CA ILE A 335 10.17 -1.04 12.49
C ILE A 335 9.77 -1.19 13.94
N THR A 336 9.81 -2.41 14.47
CA THR A 336 9.41 -2.72 15.84
C THR A 336 10.49 -3.55 16.54
N GLU A 337 10.48 -3.54 17.87
CA GLU A 337 11.33 -4.44 18.67
C GLU A 337 10.68 -5.82 18.72
N ALA A 338 11.44 -6.86 18.40
CA ALA A 338 11.00 -8.24 18.55
C ALA A 338 10.85 -8.61 20.03
N LYS A 339 9.87 -9.45 20.36
CA LYS A 339 9.66 -9.94 21.74
C LYS A 339 10.80 -10.86 22.19
N THR A 340 11.25 -11.70 21.27
CA THR A 340 12.34 -12.65 21.44
C THR A 340 13.17 -12.71 20.16
N ASP A 341 14.34 -13.34 20.23
CA ASP A 341 15.19 -13.61 19.05
C ASP A 341 14.74 -14.88 18.29
N ASP A 342 13.58 -15.46 18.64
CA ASP A 342 13.04 -16.63 17.95
C ASP A 342 12.55 -16.24 16.54
N LEU A 343 12.76 -17.15 15.57
CA LEU A 343 12.40 -16.92 14.17
C LEU A 343 10.93 -16.57 13.94
N SER A 344 10.01 -17.03 14.81
CA SER A 344 8.58 -16.68 14.72
C SER A 344 8.29 -15.23 15.08
N ASP A 345 9.04 -14.66 16.03
CA ASP A 345 8.87 -13.28 16.49
C ASP A 345 9.61 -12.27 15.59
N LEU A 346 10.48 -12.75 14.69
CA LEU A 346 11.19 -11.95 13.69
C LEU A 346 10.46 -11.86 12.33
N GLN A 347 9.29 -12.48 12.20
CA GLN A 347 8.54 -12.44 10.94
C GLN A 347 7.79 -11.12 10.75
N PRO A 348 7.81 -10.52 9.54
CA PRO A 348 7.01 -9.34 9.26
C PRO A 348 5.51 -9.61 9.43
N LEU A 349 4.82 -8.67 10.09
CA LEU A 349 3.39 -8.74 10.30
C LEU A 349 2.68 -7.72 9.42
N VAL A 350 1.67 -8.17 8.66
CA VAL A 350 0.84 -7.29 7.84
C VAL A 350 -0.43 -6.93 8.62
N CYS A 351 -0.65 -5.63 8.80
CA CYS A 351 -1.79 -5.03 9.48
C CYS A 351 -2.49 -4.02 8.57
N GLY A 352 -3.72 -3.62 8.93
CA GLY A 352 -4.44 -2.52 8.26
C GLY A 352 -5.57 -2.97 7.34
N ARG A 353 -5.84 -2.16 6.32
CA ARG A 353 -6.98 -2.27 5.40
C ARG A 353 -6.52 -2.08 3.95
N ARG A 354 -7.39 -2.36 2.97
CA ARG A 354 -7.07 -2.27 1.53
C ARG A 354 -6.59 -0.89 1.05
N ASP A 355 -7.05 0.15 1.71
CA ASP A 355 -6.70 1.55 1.47
C ASP A 355 -5.38 1.95 2.16
N HIS A 356 -4.99 1.24 3.22
CA HIS A 356 -3.80 1.54 4.01
C HIS A 356 -3.27 0.29 4.74
N PHE A 357 -2.10 -0.19 4.31
CA PHE A 357 -1.43 -1.34 4.92
C PHE A 357 -0.21 -0.90 5.72
N THR A 358 -0.02 -1.49 6.89
CA THR A 358 1.20 -1.34 7.68
C THR A 358 1.89 -2.69 7.77
N ILE A 359 3.16 -2.76 7.37
CA ILE A 359 4.01 -3.92 7.59
C ILE A 359 4.91 -3.61 8.78
N GLU A 360 4.69 -4.33 9.88
CA GLU A 360 5.59 -4.29 11.04
C GLU A 360 6.76 -5.22 10.79
N VAL A 361 7.98 -4.69 10.90
CA VAL A 361 9.23 -5.44 10.72
C VAL A 361 9.94 -5.50 12.07
N PRO A 362 9.78 -6.62 12.80
CA PRO A 362 10.43 -6.81 14.08
C PRO A 362 11.94 -7.04 13.90
N LEU A 363 12.75 -6.34 14.69
CA LEU A 363 14.20 -6.51 14.75
C LEU A 363 14.63 -7.07 16.12
N PRO A 364 15.72 -7.86 16.18
CA PRO A 364 16.32 -8.26 17.44
C PRO A 364 16.65 -7.05 18.30
N ARG A 365 16.47 -7.18 19.62
CA ARG A 365 16.60 -6.07 20.58
C ARG A 365 17.89 -5.27 20.42
N LEU A 366 19.02 -5.96 20.25
CA LEU A 366 20.33 -5.32 20.09
C LEU A 366 20.44 -4.47 18.81
N VAL A 367 19.80 -4.91 17.72
CA VAL A 367 19.78 -4.17 16.45
C VAL A 367 18.77 -3.03 16.52
N PHE A 368 17.62 -3.23 17.15
CA PHE A 368 16.61 -2.19 17.30
C PHE A 368 17.14 -0.99 18.09
N GLN A 369 17.96 -1.23 19.11
CA GLN A 369 18.55 -0.17 19.94
C GLN A 369 19.50 0.78 19.17
N THR A 370 20.12 0.33 18.08
CA THR A 370 21.01 1.15 17.25
C THR A 370 20.27 2.07 16.29
N LEU A 371 18.95 1.96 16.18
CA LEU A 371 18.16 2.81 15.28
C LEU A 371 18.01 4.24 15.80
N PRO A 372 17.80 5.22 14.88
CA PRO A 372 17.36 6.57 15.22
C PRO A 372 16.08 6.58 16.07
N GLU A 373 15.95 7.56 16.98
CA GLU A 373 14.80 7.67 17.89
C GLU A 373 13.47 7.76 17.13
N GLU A 374 13.41 8.47 16.01
CA GLU A 374 12.19 8.60 15.22
C GLU A 374 11.66 7.25 14.74
N MET A 375 12.57 6.32 14.41
CA MET A 375 12.21 4.97 13.97
C MET A 375 11.78 4.11 15.16
N LYS A 376 12.44 4.28 16.32
CA LYS A 376 12.08 3.58 17.56
C LYS A 376 10.73 4.01 18.12
N GLU A 377 10.36 5.29 17.93
CA GLU A 377 9.02 5.83 18.20
C GLU A 377 7.95 5.31 17.23
N GLY A 378 8.35 4.53 16.22
CA GLY A 378 7.44 3.86 15.31
C GLY A 378 6.99 4.73 14.13
N LYS A 379 7.80 5.74 13.75
CA LYS A 379 7.51 6.56 12.57
C LYS A 379 7.42 5.69 11.31
N PRO A 380 6.34 5.81 10.51
CA PRO A 380 6.16 4.99 9.33
C PRO A 380 7.12 5.37 8.21
N VAL A 381 7.69 4.37 7.56
CA VAL A 381 8.54 4.48 6.36
C VAL A 381 7.69 4.23 5.12
N ARG A 382 7.63 5.22 4.22
CA ARG A 382 6.87 5.13 2.97
C ARG A 382 7.69 4.45 1.88
N VAL A 383 7.01 3.81 0.93
CA VAL A 383 7.61 3.30 -0.30
C VAL A 383 7.04 3.98 -1.54
N PHE A 384 7.88 4.14 -2.55
CA PHE A 384 7.56 4.75 -3.84
C PHE A 384 7.81 3.70 -4.94
N PRO A 385 6.79 2.90 -5.29
CA PRO A 385 6.92 1.88 -6.31
C PRO A 385 6.96 2.50 -7.70
N VAL A 386 7.95 2.11 -8.49
CA VAL A 386 8.06 2.47 -9.90
C VAL A 386 8.24 1.23 -10.77
N LEU A 387 7.46 1.12 -11.83
CA LEU A 387 7.48 0.01 -12.79
C LEU A 387 7.98 0.48 -14.16
N PHE A 388 9.06 -0.12 -14.65
CA PHE A 388 9.53 0.05 -16.02
C PHE A 388 9.44 -1.27 -16.78
N ASN A 389 8.80 -1.26 -17.94
CA ASN A 389 8.61 -2.44 -18.78
C ASN A 389 9.31 -2.28 -20.14
N VAL A 390 10.06 -3.29 -20.56
CA VAL A 390 10.52 -3.46 -21.94
C VAL A 390 10.44 -4.94 -22.28
N GLY A 391 9.59 -5.32 -23.24
CA GLY A 391 9.49 -6.72 -23.67
C GLY A 391 10.79 -7.23 -24.32
N ILE A 392 11.34 -8.35 -23.83
CA ILE A 392 12.55 -8.95 -24.40
C ILE A 392 12.28 -10.39 -24.86
N ASN A 393 11.47 -10.53 -25.91
CA ASN A 393 11.24 -11.82 -26.60
C ASN A 393 10.78 -11.60 -28.06
N GLU A 394 10.53 -12.69 -28.79
CA GLU A 394 9.99 -12.67 -30.15
C GLU A 394 8.58 -12.07 -30.21
N GLN A 395 7.75 -12.37 -29.21
CA GLN A 395 6.40 -11.80 -29.09
C GLN A 395 6.42 -10.27 -29.00
N GLN A 396 7.41 -9.67 -28.35
CA GLN A 396 7.58 -8.23 -28.36
C GLN A 396 7.91 -7.71 -29.75
N THR A 397 8.70 -8.45 -30.54
CA THR A 397 8.94 -8.06 -31.94
C THR A 397 7.67 -8.09 -32.77
N ILE A 398 6.75 -9.01 -32.48
CA ILE A 398 5.42 -9.02 -33.10
C ILE A 398 4.61 -7.81 -32.65
N ALA A 399 4.60 -7.49 -31.35
CA ALA A 399 3.90 -6.32 -30.83
C ALA A 399 4.41 -5.00 -31.44
N GLU A 400 5.72 -4.82 -31.55
CA GLU A 400 6.31 -3.61 -32.13
C GLU A 400 6.01 -3.45 -33.62
N ARG A 401 5.83 -4.56 -34.35
CA ARG A 401 5.58 -4.54 -35.80
C ARG A 401 4.09 -4.47 -36.15
N PHE A 402 3.25 -5.14 -35.37
CA PHE A 402 1.84 -5.41 -35.73
C PHE A 402 0.85 -5.23 -34.57
N GLY A 403 1.34 -4.97 -33.35
CA GLY A 403 0.51 -4.84 -32.16
C GLY A 403 0.50 -3.42 -31.58
N ASP A 404 0.07 -3.35 -30.33
CA ASP A 404 0.01 -2.10 -29.57
C ASP A 404 1.07 -2.12 -28.45
N ILE A 405 1.85 -1.04 -28.37
CA ILE A 405 2.86 -0.81 -27.32
C ILE A 405 2.48 0.35 -26.39
N SER A 406 1.31 0.96 -26.59
CA SER A 406 0.83 2.13 -25.82
C SER A 406 0.75 1.88 -24.32
N LEU A 407 0.41 0.65 -23.92
CA LEU A 407 0.42 0.21 -22.52
C LEU A 407 1.81 0.38 -21.89
N GLN A 408 2.85 -0.10 -22.58
CA GLN A 408 4.23 0.00 -22.11
C GLN A 408 4.69 1.47 -22.05
N GLU A 409 4.41 2.26 -23.09
CA GLU A 409 4.77 3.67 -23.14
C GLU A 409 4.11 4.45 -22.00
N ARG A 410 2.80 4.24 -21.76
CA ARG A 410 2.07 4.86 -20.65
C ARG A 410 2.65 4.48 -19.29
N ILE A 411 2.93 3.19 -19.08
CA ILE A 411 3.53 2.70 -17.83
C ILE A 411 4.88 3.39 -17.60
N ASN A 412 5.77 3.37 -18.59
CA ASN A 412 7.11 3.95 -18.45
C ASN A 412 7.07 5.46 -18.22
N GLN A 413 6.20 6.19 -18.93
CA GLN A 413 6.03 7.63 -18.77
C GLN A 413 5.54 7.99 -17.35
N LYS A 414 4.46 7.35 -16.89
CA LYS A 414 3.91 7.59 -15.55
C LYS A 414 4.94 7.30 -14.46
N ASN A 415 5.71 6.21 -14.60
CA ASN A 415 6.67 5.80 -13.57
C ASN A 415 7.96 6.64 -13.60
N PHE A 416 8.31 7.23 -14.75
CA PHE A 416 9.35 8.25 -14.82
C PHE A 416 8.99 9.49 -13.97
N GLU A 417 7.76 9.99 -14.12
CA GLU A 417 7.27 11.15 -13.33
C GLU A 417 7.31 10.88 -11.82
N ILE A 418 6.93 9.68 -11.39
CA ILE A 418 7.01 9.27 -9.97
C ILE A 418 8.47 9.24 -9.48
N LEU A 419 9.38 8.68 -10.29
CA LEU A 419 10.80 8.59 -9.95
C LEU A 419 11.46 9.97 -9.85
N GLU A 420 11.15 10.87 -10.79
CA GLU A 420 11.63 12.26 -10.80
C GLU A 420 11.10 13.03 -9.57
N ALA A 421 9.81 12.90 -9.26
CA ALA A 421 9.22 13.52 -8.07
C ALA A 421 9.85 13.00 -6.77
N TYR A 422 10.14 11.70 -6.69
CA TYR A 422 10.86 11.11 -5.56
C TYR A 422 12.27 11.69 -5.43
N TYR A 423 13.03 11.74 -6.52
CA TYR A 423 14.39 12.32 -6.52
C TYR A 423 14.38 13.77 -6.03
N LYS A 424 13.43 14.58 -6.50
CA LYS A 424 13.26 15.96 -6.03
C LYS A 424 12.99 16.04 -4.53
N SER A 425 12.07 15.22 -4.00
CA SER A 425 11.82 15.20 -2.56
C SER A 425 13.01 14.70 -1.74
N LEU A 426 13.86 13.84 -2.33
CA LEU A 426 15.04 13.32 -1.65
C LEU A 426 16.13 14.38 -1.56
N SER A 427 16.44 15.04 -2.68
CA SER A 427 17.48 16.07 -2.75
C SER A 427 17.18 17.32 -1.92
N GLU A 428 15.89 17.61 -1.67
CA GLU A 428 15.47 18.69 -0.77
C GLU A 428 15.67 18.36 0.72
N LYS A 429 15.67 17.08 1.10
CA LYS A 429 15.61 16.65 2.52
C LYS A 429 16.86 15.92 3.01
N VAL A 430 17.65 15.36 2.11
CA VAL A 430 18.81 14.52 2.41
C VAL A 430 20.00 15.04 1.59
N SER A 431 21.15 15.22 2.26
CA SER A 431 22.39 15.58 1.56
C SER A 431 22.78 14.48 0.58
N LEU A 432 23.21 14.83 -0.62
CA LEU A 432 23.65 13.86 -1.63
C LEU A 432 24.85 13.02 -1.17
N GLU A 433 25.61 13.50 -0.19
CA GLU A 433 26.70 12.75 0.46
C GLU A 433 26.21 11.52 1.24
N CYS A 434 24.92 11.46 1.58
CA CYS A 434 24.29 10.31 2.24
C CYS A 434 23.86 9.21 1.25
N LEU A 435 24.07 9.42 -0.06
CA LEU A 435 23.78 8.43 -1.09
C LEU A 435 24.99 7.54 -1.37
N PRO A 436 24.79 6.31 -1.90
CA PRO A 436 25.89 5.40 -2.16
C PRO A 436 26.87 5.99 -3.18
N CYS A 437 28.16 5.93 -2.86
CA CYS A 437 29.22 6.33 -3.78
C CYS A 437 29.56 5.18 -4.73
N PHE A 438 29.42 5.43 -6.03
CA PHE A 438 29.85 4.53 -7.11
C PHE A 438 31.12 5.07 -7.76
N GLN A 439 31.98 4.18 -8.27
CA GLN A 439 33.17 4.55 -9.05
C GLN A 439 32.79 5.35 -10.29
N THR A 440 31.73 4.93 -10.95
CA THR A 440 31.14 5.67 -12.05
C THR A 440 30.35 6.84 -11.46
N GLN A 441 30.92 8.05 -11.49
CA GLN A 441 30.30 9.27 -10.93
C GLN A 441 29.38 9.99 -11.92
N THR A 442 28.50 9.26 -12.63
CA THR A 442 27.46 9.94 -13.43
C THR A 442 26.41 10.51 -12.49
N ASP A 443 26.13 11.81 -12.65
CA ASP A 443 25.16 12.52 -11.84
C ASP A 443 23.75 11.93 -12.00
N ILE A 444 22.99 11.83 -10.90
CA ILE A 444 21.64 11.24 -10.91
C ILE A 444 20.68 12.08 -11.76
N LYS A 445 20.85 13.40 -11.80
CA LYS A 445 20.04 14.29 -12.64
C LYS A 445 20.30 14.04 -14.12
N GLU A 446 21.55 13.85 -14.52
CA GLU A 446 21.90 13.49 -15.90
C GLU A 446 21.29 12.14 -16.31
N LEU A 447 21.32 11.15 -15.41
CA LEU A 447 20.65 9.87 -15.65
C LEU A 447 19.13 10.03 -15.79
N LEU A 448 18.50 10.87 -14.97
CA LEU A 448 17.06 11.14 -15.06
C LEU A 448 16.71 11.82 -16.37
N GLU A 449 17.48 12.81 -16.80
CA GLU A 449 17.31 13.46 -18.11
C GLU A 449 17.44 12.44 -19.26
N THR A 450 18.44 11.57 -19.18
CA THR A 450 18.65 10.49 -20.16
C THR A 450 17.53 9.46 -20.15
N LEU A 451 17.02 9.11 -18.96
CA LEU A 451 15.88 8.20 -18.82
C LEU A 451 14.62 8.81 -19.44
N GLY A 452 14.33 10.08 -19.13
CA GLY A 452 13.18 10.81 -19.68
C GLY A 452 13.23 10.85 -21.21
N GLN A 453 14.40 11.14 -21.80
CA GLN A 453 14.60 11.06 -23.24
C GLN A 453 14.35 9.65 -23.79
N ASN A 454 14.84 8.60 -23.13
CA ASN A 454 14.67 7.22 -23.57
C ASN A 454 13.21 6.73 -23.48
N VAL A 455 12.46 7.21 -22.50
CA VAL A 455 11.05 6.87 -22.30
C VAL A 455 10.17 7.43 -23.43
N VAL A 456 10.48 8.63 -23.93
CA VAL A 456 9.74 9.23 -25.06
C VAL A 456 10.28 8.81 -26.43
N THR A 457 11.54 8.36 -26.49
CA THR A 457 12.18 7.98 -27.76
C THR A 457 11.64 6.65 -28.28
N LYS A 458 11.15 6.68 -29.52
CA LYS A 458 10.71 5.47 -30.24
C LYS A 458 11.90 4.65 -30.71
N LYS A 459 12.44 3.82 -29.82
CA LYS A 459 13.51 2.85 -30.08
C LYS A 459 13.00 1.43 -29.85
N ARG A 460 13.27 0.56 -30.83
CA ARG A 460 12.89 -0.85 -30.75
C ARG A 460 13.56 -1.51 -29.55
N LYS A 461 12.79 -2.20 -28.70
CA LYS A 461 13.22 -2.84 -27.46
C LYS A 461 14.24 -1.98 -26.71
N ASN A 462 13.83 -0.77 -26.35
CA ASN A 462 14.73 0.20 -25.71
C ASN A 462 15.14 -0.23 -24.29
N VAL A 463 16.04 -1.20 -24.19
CA VAL A 463 16.51 -1.80 -22.92
C VAL A 463 17.28 -0.81 -22.04
N GLU A 464 17.74 0.32 -22.59
CA GLU A 464 18.38 1.40 -21.84
C GLU A 464 17.44 1.97 -20.77
N ILE A 465 16.12 1.98 -21.02
CA ILE A 465 15.13 2.38 -20.01
C ILE A 465 15.31 1.55 -18.72
N LEU A 466 15.45 0.23 -18.85
CA LEU A 466 15.58 -0.68 -17.71
C LEU A 466 16.94 -0.50 -17.01
N TRP A 467 18.01 -0.39 -17.80
CA TRP A 467 19.37 -0.25 -17.26
C TRP A 467 19.56 1.09 -16.52
N ILE A 468 19.08 2.20 -17.10
CA ILE A 468 19.18 3.53 -16.49
C ILE A 468 18.29 3.59 -15.24
N ALA A 469 17.04 3.13 -15.31
CA ALA A 469 16.15 3.10 -14.14
C ALA A 469 16.72 2.25 -13.00
N GLY A 470 17.34 1.11 -13.33
CA GLY A 470 18.04 0.27 -12.37
C GLY A 470 19.23 0.96 -11.72
N THR A 471 20.05 1.65 -12.54
CA THR A 471 21.21 2.40 -12.07
C THR A 471 20.79 3.55 -11.14
N ILE A 472 19.76 4.32 -11.52
CA ILE A 472 19.18 5.37 -10.68
C ILE A 472 18.71 4.78 -9.35
N CYS A 473 17.97 3.67 -9.38
CA CYS A 473 17.48 3.00 -8.18
C CYS A 473 18.63 2.64 -7.21
N ARG A 474 19.74 2.09 -7.72
CA ARG A 474 20.93 1.77 -6.90
C ARG A 474 21.58 3.01 -6.29
N ARG A 475 21.70 4.08 -7.07
CA ARG A 475 22.24 5.38 -6.59
C ARG A 475 21.31 6.10 -5.61
N LEU A 476 20.04 5.72 -5.54
CA LEU A 476 19.06 6.27 -4.61
C LEU A 476 18.77 5.38 -3.39
N ASN A 477 19.67 4.45 -3.05
CA ASN A 477 19.48 3.48 -1.96
C ASN A 477 18.24 2.57 -2.12
N GLY A 478 17.67 2.50 -3.31
CA GLY A 478 16.41 1.83 -3.58
C GLY A 478 16.52 0.31 -3.64
N ILE A 479 15.36 -0.33 -3.78
CA ILE A 479 15.24 -1.79 -3.87
C ILE A 479 15.01 -2.19 -5.33
N ARG A 480 15.87 -3.06 -5.87
CA ARG A 480 15.79 -3.58 -7.25
C ARG A 480 14.99 -4.88 -7.30
N PHE A 481 13.97 -4.89 -8.15
CA PHE A 481 13.19 -6.07 -8.50
C PHE A 481 13.31 -6.37 -10.00
N THR A 482 13.46 -7.64 -10.36
CA THR A 482 13.49 -8.08 -11.75
C THR A 482 12.45 -9.17 -12.01
N SER A 483 11.57 -8.92 -12.97
CA SER A 483 10.41 -9.76 -13.24
C SER A 483 10.25 -10.09 -14.71
N CYS A 484 9.80 -11.32 -14.97
CA CYS A 484 9.24 -11.73 -16.24
C CYS A 484 8.07 -12.69 -15.96
N LYS A 485 7.46 -13.30 -16.99
CA LYS A 485 6.31 -14.21 -16.82
C LYS A 485 6.46 -15.24 -15.70
N SER A 486 7.65 -15.80 -15.52
CA SER A 486 7.90 -16.89 -14.55
C SER A 486 9.12 -16.68 -13.67
N ALA A 487 9.84 -15.56 -13.80
CA ALA A 487 11.16 -15.35 -13.18
C ALA A 487 12.12 -16.54 -13.31
N LYS A 488 12.31 -17.02 -14.55
CA LYS A 488 13.29 -18.05 -14.88
C LYS A 488 14.29 -17.52 -15.90
N ASP A 489 14.04 -17.73 -17.19
CA ASP A 489 15.08 -17.59 -18.22
C ASP A 489 15.43 -16.11 -18.48
N ARG A 490 14.44 -15.28 -18.84
CA ARG A 490 14.66 -13.83 -19.07
C ARG A 490 15.17 -13.10 -17.83
N THR A 491 14.62 -13.45 -16.67
CA THR A 491 15.05 -12.86 -15.39
C THR A 491 16.48 -13.23 -15.05
N SER A 492 16.87 -14.50 -15.18
CA SER A 492 18.26 -14.93 -14.98
C SER A 492 19.22 -14.23 -15.94
N MET A 493 18.83 -14.09 -17.23
CA MET A 493 19.62 -13.36 -18.21
C MET A 493 19.83 -11.88 -17.85
N SER A 494 18.80 -11.20 -17.31
CA SER A 494 18.90 -9.81 -16.88
C SER A 494 19.76 -9.65 -15.62
N VAL A 495 19.51 -10.47 -14.59
CA VAL A 495 20.26 -10.45 -13.32
C VAL A 495 21.75 -10.67 -13.54
N THR A 496 22.11 -11.70 -14.29
CA THR A 496 23.52 -12.02 -14.57
C THR A 496 24.21 -10.93 -15.38
N LEU A 497 23.49 -10.28 -16.31
CA LEU A 497 24.01 -9.14 -17.06
C LEU A 497 24.26 -7.93 -16.16
N GLU A 498 23.32 -7.61 -15.28
CA GLU A 498 23.46 -6.51 -14.31
C GLU A 498 24.62 -6.77 -13.33
N GLN A 499 24.71 -7.98 -12.78
CA GLN A 499 25.81 -8.36 -11.88
C GLN A 499 27.17 -8.27 -12.56
N CYS A 500 27.31 -8.75 -13.80
CA CYS A 500 28.55 -8.61 -14.56
C CYS A 500 28.86 -7.14 -14.90
N ALA A 501 27.85 -6.33 -15.20
CA ALA A 501 28.03 -4.90 -15.42
C ALA A 501 28.55 -4.20 -14.16
N LEU A 502 27.99 -4.50 -12.98
CA LEU A 502 28.47 -3.99 -11.71
C LEU A 502 29.93 -4.42 -11.44
N LEU A 503 30.29 -5.67 -11.71
CA LEU A 503 31.68 -6.12 -11.57
C LEU A 503 32.64 -5.32 -12.48
N ARG A 504 32.24 -5.04 -13.71
CA ARG A 504 33.02 -4.25 -14.67
C ARG A 504 33.15 -2.80 -14.24
N ASP A 505 32.01 -2.17 -13.94
CA ASP A 505 31.92 -0.72 -13.75
C ASP A 505 32.41 -0.30 -12.35
N GLU A 506 32.19 -1.15 -11.33
CA GLU A 506 32.46 -0.80 -9.92
C GLU A 506 33.63 -1.58 -9.30
N HIS A 507 33.96 -2.75 -9.87
CA HIS A 507 34.99 -3.63 -9.34
C HIS A 507 36.13 -3.94 -10.32
N GLN A 508 36.22 -3.19 -11.42
CA GLN A 508 37.35 -3.25 -12.35
C GLN A 508 37.56 -4.65 -12.96
N LEU A 509 36.47 -5.43 -13.12
CA LEU A 509 36.52 -6.63 -13.94
C LEU A 509 36.96 -6.24 -15.35
N SER A 510 38.08 -6.81 -15.81
CA SER A 510 38.60 -6.54 -17.14
C SER A 510 37.56 -6.87 -18.21
N LYS A 511 37.47 -6.00 -19.23
CA LYS A 511 36.55 -6.15 -20.36
C LYS A 511 36.75 -7.48 -21.10
N ASP A 512 37.98 -8.00 -21.11
CA ASP A 512 38.33 -9.27 -21.75
C ASP A 512 37.68 -10.47 -21.05
N PHE A 513 37.36 -10.34 -19.77
CA PHE A 513 36.72 -11.39 -18.98
C PHE A 513 35.20 -11.22 -18.83
N PHE A 514 34.62 -10.12 -19.34
CA PHE A 514 33.19 -9.83 -19.16
C PHE A 514 32.30 -10.95 -19.70
N ILE A 515 32.51 -11.36 -20.95
CA ILE A 515 31.70 -12.41 -21.59
C ILE A 515 31.90 -13.75 -20.88
N ARG A 516 33.14 -14.07 -20.49
CA ARG A 516 33.44 -15.30 -19.77
C ARG A 516 32.76 -15.34 -18.40
N ALA A 517 32.79 -14.24 -17.64
CA ALA A 517 32.09 -14.13 -16.36
C ALA A 517 30.58 -14.29 -16.54
N LEU A 518 30.01 -13.60 -17.54
CA LEU A 518 28.59 -13.66 -17.86
C LEU A 518 28.14 -15.09 -18.21
N ASP A 519 28.90 -15.80 -19.04
CA ASP A 519 28.59 -17.19 -19.40
C ASP A 519 28.74 -18.14 -18.22
N CYS A 520 29.72 -17.91 -17.32
CA CYS A 520 29.88 -18.73 -16.11
C CYS A 520 28.73 -18.53 -15.12
N MET A 521 28.23 -17.31 -14.95
CA MET A 521 27.14 -17.02 -14.01
C MET A 521 25.77 -17.48 -14.54
N ARG A 522 25.62 -17.67 -15.86
CA ARG A 522 24.37 -18.08 -16.50
C ARG A 522 24.16 -19.59 -16.62
N ARG A 523 25.26 -20.36 -16.62
CA ARG A 523 25.24 -21.83 -16.66
C ARG A 523 24.99 -22.38 -15.26
#